data_AF-A0A5E4T3F1-F1
#
_entry.id   AF-A0A5E4T3F1-F1
#
_cell.length_a   1.000
_cell.length_b   1.000
_cell.length_c   1.000
_cell.angle_alpha   90.00
_cell.angle_beta   90.00
_cell.angle_gamma   90.00
#
_symmetry.space_group_name_H-M   'P 1'
#
loop_
_entity.id
_entity.type
_entity.pdbx_description
1 polymer ?
#
loop_
_entity_poly.entity_id
_entity_poly.type
_entity_poly.pdbx_seq_one_letter_code
_entity_poly.pdbx_strand_id
1 'polypeptide(L)'
;MRPIPSRSLPVQGYPGGALSEMRADALRKNADALELVMRDHSDNAFRIWAAFERFRCDLTHMGLRDCATDLFTNGAQKRLILDALARCHIASNPLGRRHLRELGEYPRQTGASSLYLLQKLPLDVRQAMIGPSSDTPFKQRPEVFSCGLITLCIPGVDLRLPLMPECFGAGEGAISAHEYETLMDGAHTAGSSIRDWLALTYRSLDRNELDSLARTHEKDASAYAAAGYVDIAAERYARAIRAFADADRQTAVLRCLAASREVFAATQTGADVVTACAQYAEACEKDGRVSRAAEIRLKVNEFRAYVDKYGQVPGDGGSVGDGVAGSTMRQQRSNGVLWRAFESEIAAKLIPLKTTGIRTQMGTLYFKFERDCVSFEKFEQGKRVRWCLLRRDDCGEGVDAVYDLITEETANRLTRENLHPQREEGLRDGDIVRGVDMLRALLPLEPVVSP
;
A
#
# COMPACT_ATOMS: atom_id res chain seq x y z
N MET A 1 31.81 6.56 -19.54
CA MET A 1 30.50 7.12 -19.13
C MET A 1 30.52 8.62 -19.34
N ARG A 2 29.55 9.20 -20.06
CA ARG A 2 29.36 10.66 -20.05
C ARG A 2 28.81 11.05 -18.68
N PRO A 3 29.22 12.19 -18.08
CA PRO A 3 28.61 12.66 -16.84
C PRO A 3 27.12 12.83 -17.08
N ILE A 4 26.29 12.17 -16.25
CA ILE A 4 24.83 12.31 -16.31
C ILE A 4 24.54 13.80 -16.08
N PRO A 5 23.87 14.51 -17.01
CA PRO A 5 23.59 15.93 -16.86
C PRO A 5 22.81 16.12 -15.56
N SER A 6 23.46 16.85 -14.66
CA SER A 6 23.05 17.05 -13.29
C SER A 6 21.75 17.86 -13.25
N ARG A 7 20.82 17.45 -12.38
CA ARG A 7 19.66 18.21 -11.86
C ARG A 7 18.29 18.04 -12.55
N SER A 8 18.10 17.17 -13.52
CA SER A 8 16.76 16.91 -14.06
C SER A 8 16.22 15.54 -13.64
N LEU A 9 14.94 15.43 -13.28
CA LEU A 9 14.29 14.15 -12.95
C LEU A 9 14.24 13.30 -14.23
N PRO A 10 14.91 12.15 -14.26
CA PRO A 10 15.02 11.34 -15.46
C PRO A 10 13.84 10.37 -15.55
N VAL A 11 12.65 10.87 -15.84
CA VAL A 11 11.45 10.04 -15.94
C VAL A 11 10.82 10.24 -17.32
N GLN A 12 10.82 9.18 -18.12
CA GLN A 12 10.17 9.12 -19.42
C GLN A 12 8.66 9.35 -19.29
N GLY A 13 8.07 10.11 -20.21
CA GLY A 13 6.66 10.49 -20.16
C GLY A 13 6.36 11.66 -19.21
N TYR A 14 7.37 12.24 -18.55
CA TYR A 14 7.19 13.52 -17.88
C TYR A 14 7.00 14.64 -18.92
N PRO A 15 5.99 15.53 -18.79
CA PRO A 15 5.78 16.59 -19.76
C PRO A 15 7.02 17.50 -19.87
N GLY A 16 7.55 17.65 -21.09
CA GLY A 16 8.80 18.38 -21.35
C GLY A 16 10.07 17.53 -21.22
N GLY A 17 9.96 16.22 -21.00
CA GLY A 17 11.06 15.25 -20.99
C GLY A 17 11.91 15.25 -19.72
N ALA A 18 11.94 16.36 -18.98
CA ALA A 18 12.69 16.47 -17.73
C ALA A 18 12.08 17.54 -16.79
N LEU A 19 12.33 17.42 -15.49
CA LEU A 19 12.02 18.50 -14.53
C LEU A 19 12.91 19.73 -14.78
N SER A 20 12.35 20.92 -14.60
CA SER A 20 13.17 22.14 -14.50
C SER A 20 14.09 22.05 -13.28
N GLU A 21 15.30 22.62 -13.38
CA GLU A 21 16.25 22.62 -12.26
C GLU A 21 15.65 23.22 -10.99
N MET A 22 14.89 24.31 -11.13
CA MET A 22 14.19 24.95 -10.03
C MET A 22 13.23 23.99 -9.30
N ARG A 23 12.49 23.15 -10.05
CA ARG A 23 11.59 22.18 -9.44
C ARG A 23 12.37 21.04 -8.81
N ALA A 24 13.41 20.53 -9.46
CA ALA A 24 14.28 19.50 -8.89
C ALA A 24 14.91 19.96 -7.55
N ASP A 25 15.38 21.20 -7.48
CA ASP A 25 15.90 21.79 -6.24
C ASP A 25 14.82 21.97 -5.17
N ALA A 26 13.59 22.31 -5.55
CA ALA A 26 12.46 22.34 -4.62
C ALA A 26 12.13 20.94 -4.07
N LEU A 27 12.15 19.90 -4.92
CA LEU A 27 11.92 18.52 -4.47
C LEU A 27 13.00 18.08 -3.47
N ARG A 28 14.27 18.39 -3.76
CA ARG A 28 15.40 18.11 -2.87
C ARG A 28 15.24 18.77 -1.51
N LYS A 29 14.93 20.07 -1.51
CA LYS A 29 14.68 20.84 -0.26
C LYS A 29 13.53 20.26 0.55
N ASN A 30 12.47 19.79 -0.11
CA ASN A 30 11.33 19.18 0.57
C ASN A 30 11.70 17.81 1.16
N ALA A 31 12.50 17.01 0.46
CA ALA A 31 13.02 15.74 0.96
C ALA A 31 13.94 15.97 2.19
N ASP A 32 14.89 16.90 2.09
CA ASP A 32 15.78 17.27 3.21
C ASP A 32 14.97 17.78 4.42
N ALA A 33 13.93 18.59 4.20
CA ALA A 33 13.07 19.08 5.26
C ALA A 33 12.28 17.95 5.94
N LEU A 34 11.79 16.98 5.16
CA LEU A 34 11.14 15.80 5.70
C LEU A 34 12.11 14.96 6.56
N GLU A 35 13.30 14.67 6.03
CA GLU A 35 14.34 13.92 6.77
C GLU A 35 14.71 14.61 8.09
N LEU A 36 14.83 15.94 8.08
CA LEU A 36 15.10 16.74 9.27
C LEU A 36 14.00 16.59 10.32
N VAL A 37 12.72 16.71 9.93
CA VAL A 37 11.59 16.53 10.85
C VAL A 37 11.56 15.12 11.43
N MET A 38 11.80 14.10 10.62
CA MET A 38 11.81 12.71 11.07
C MET A 38 12.92 12.42 12.08
N ARG A 39 14.08 13.05 11.89
CA ARG A 39 15.20 12.94 12.83
C ARG A 39 14.92 13.68 14.14
N ASP A 40 14.48 14.93 14.05
CA ASP A 40 14.36 15.81 15.21
C ASP A 40 13.09 15.54 16.04
N HIS A 41 12.11 14.83 15.47
CA HIS A 41 10.81 14.52 16.09
C HIS A 41 10.44 13.04 16.01
N SER A 42 11.42 12.14 16.10
CA SER A 42 11.22 10.68 15.97
C SER A 42 10.22 10.07 16.97
N ASP A 43 9.98 10.74 18.10
CA ASP A 43 9.04 10.38 19.16
C ASP A 43 7.65 11.03 19.01
N ASN A 44 7.48 12.01 18.11
CA ASN A 44 6.23 12.73 17.92
C ASN A 44 5.52 12.28 16.64
N ALA A 45 4.71 11.22 16.78
CA ALA A 45 3.97 10.64 15.66
C ALA A 45 3.09 11.65 14.91
N PHE A 46 2.47 12.61 15.61
CA PHE A 46 1.61 13.62 14.99
C PHE A 46 2.40 14.58 14.09
N ARG A 47 3.57 15.05 14.54
CA ARG A 47 4.44 15.92 13.73
C ARG A 47 4.98 15.20 12.50
N ILE A 48 5.37 13.94 12.67
CA ILE A 48 5.82 13.09 11.55
C ILE A 48 4.69 12.90 10.54
N TRP A 49 3.46 12.63 11.01
CA TRP A 49 2.29 12.47 10.15
C TRP A 49 2.02 13.73 9.32
N ALA A 50 1.98 14.90 9.99
CA ALA A 50 1.78 16.18 9.31
C ALA A 50 2.90 16.48 8.29
N ALA A 51 4.14 16.06 8.58
CA ALA A 51 5.27 16.22 7.67
C ALA A 51 5.12 15.35 6.40
N PHE A 52 4.63 14.12 6.51
CA PHE A 52 4.35 13.28 5.34
C PHE A 52 3.25 13.85 4.46
N GLU A 53 2.15 14.32 5.05
CA GLU A 53 1.06 14.94 4.31
C GLU A 53 1.51 16.22 3.62
N ARG A 54 2.27 17.07 4.33
CA ARG A 54 2.86 18.28 3.75
C ARG A 54 3.81 17.95 2.61
N PHE A 55 4.73 17.00 2.80
CA PHE A 55 5.66 16.57 1.76
C PHE A 55 4.91 16.08 0.51
N ARG A 56 3.92 15.20 0.68
CA ARG A 56 3.08 14.70 -0.42
C ARG A 56 2.34 15.83 -1.11
N CYS A 57 1.74 16.75 -0.36
CA CYS A 57 1.09 17.94 -0.91
C CYS A 57 2.07 18.80 -1.70
N ASP A 58 3.21 19.18 -1.13
CA ASP A 58 4.19 20.06 -1.77
C ASP A 58 4.78 19.43 -3.05
N LEU A 59 5.04 18.11 -3.03
CA LEU A 59 5.57 17.38 -4.19
C LEU A 59 4.55 17.27 -5.32
N THR A 60 3.28 17.03 -4.98
CA THR A 60 2.18 16.87 -5.94
C THR A 60 1.49 18.19 -6.31
N HIS A 61 1.77 19.28 -5.59
CA HIS A 61 1.21 20.59 -5.87
C HIS A 61 1.68 21.08 -7.22
N MET A 62 0.72 21.27 -8.12
CA MET A 62 0.88 21.85 -9.44
C MET A 62 0.06 23.14 -9.48
N GLY A 63 0.62 24.20 -10.05
CA GLY A 63 -0.14 25.43 -10.28
C GLY A 63 -1.37 25.15 -11.14
N LEU A 64 -2.43 25.96 -11.02
CA LEU A 64 -3.70 25.72 -11.71
C LEU A 64 -3.53 25.49 -13.23
N ARG A 65 -2.62 26.25 -13.86
CA ARG A 65 -2.27 26.10 -15.27
C ARG A 65 -1.60 24.76 -15.58
N ASP A 66 -0.70 24.30 -14.72
CA ASP A 66 -0.02 23.01 -14.85
C ASP A 66 -0.99 21.86 -14.66
N CYS A 67 -1.93 21.97 -13.70
CA CYS A 67 -3.01 21.00 -13.51
C CYS A 67 -3.88 20.87 -14.76
N ALA A 68 -4.32 22.00 -15.33
CA ALA A 68 -5.13 21.99 -16.54
C ALA A 68 -4.34 21.39 -17.72
N THR A 69 -3.09 21.80 -17.90
CA THR A 69 -2.24 21.30 -18.99
C THR A 69 -1.97 19.79 -18.85
N ASP A 70 -1.70 19.30 -17.64
CA ASP A 70 -1.48 17.88 -17.39
C ASP A 70 -2.75 17.05 -17.66
N LEU A 71 -3.90 17.55 -17.24
CA LEU A 71 -5.18 16.87 -17.44
C LEU A 71 -5.57 16.79 -18.93
N PHE A 72 -5.46 17.89 -19.68
CA PHE A 72 -5.92 17.96 -21.06
C PHE A 72 -4.90 17.41 -22.08
N THR A 73 -3.59 17.52 -21.80
CA THR A 73 -2.56 17.15 -22.78
C THR A 73 -1.94 15.78 -22.50
N ASN A 74 -1.76 15.41 -21.23
CA ASN A 74 -0.97 14.24 -20.85
C ASN A 74 -1.73 13.22 -20.00
N GLY A 75 -3.07 13.33 -19.91
CA GLY A 75 -3.91 12.38 -19.18
C GLY A 75 -3.56 12.25 -17.69
N ALA A 76 -3.16 13.34 -17.04
CA ALA A 76 -2.72 13.40 -15.64
C ALA A 76 -1.42 12.61 -15.30
N GLN A 77 -0.59 12.28 -16.32
CA GLN A 77 0.65 11.53 -16.10
C GLN A 77 1.63 12.22 -15.15
N LYS A 78 1.77 13.55 -15.22
CA LYS A 78 2.69 14.30 -14.32
C LYS A 78 2.29 14.10 -12.86
N ARG A 79 0.99 14.22 -12.56
CA ARG A 79 0.46 14.01 -11.22
C ARG A 79 0.70 12.59 -10.71
N LEU A 80 0.48 11.58 -11.57
CA LEU A 80 0.70 10.17 -11.21
C LEU A 80 2.16 9.89 -10.89
N ILE A 81 3.10 10.41 -11.70
CA ILE A 81 4.54 10.30 -11.44
C ILE A 81 4.91 10.94 -10.11
N LEU A 82 4.43 12.17 -9.84
CA LEU A 82 4.74 12.87 -8.60
C LEU A 82 4.13 12.17 -7.37
N ASP A 83 2.89 11.68 -7.44
CA ASP A 83 2.28 10.93 -6.34
C ASP A 83 3.01 9.60 -6.09
N ALA A 84 3.41 8.89 -7.16
CA ALA A 84 4.22 7.68 -7.05
C ALA A 84 5.59 7.98 -6.40
N LEU A 85 6.27 9.06 -6.80
CA LEU A 85 7.53 9.50 -6.20
C LEU A 85 7.40 9.83 -4.72
N ALA A 86 6.35 10.58 -4.35
CA ALA A 86 6.07 10.90 -2.96
C ALA A 86 5.87 9.62 -2.13
N ARG A 87 4.99 8.72 -2.60
CA ARG A 87 4.70 7.44 -1.93
C ARG A 87 5.95 6.59 -1.77
N CYS A 88 6.77 6.46 -2.83
CA CYS A 88 7.99 5.68 -2.79
C CYS A 88 9.01 6.26 -1.80
N HIS A 89 9.21 7.58 -1.80
CA HIS A 89 10.15 8.22 -0.89
C HIS A 89 9.69 8.07 0.57
N ILE A 90 8.41 8.29 0.86
CA ILE A 90 7.84 8.05 2.20
C ILE A 90 8.03 6.58 2.62
N ALA A 91 7.71 5.62 1.75
CA ALA A 91 7.87 4.19 2.03
C ALA A 91 9.33 3.74 2.19
N SER A 92 10.30 4.54 1.75
CA SER A 92 11.72 4.24 1.92
C SER A 92 12.16 4.33 3.38
N ASN A 93 11.39 4.98 4.27
CA ASN A 93 11.68 5.04 5.70
C ASN A 93 10.71 4.18 6.55
N PRO A 94 11.16 3.54 7.66
CA PRO A 94 10.29 2.78 8.57
C PRO A 94 9.05 3.53 9.06
N LEU A 95 9.18 4.79 9.46
CA LEU A 95 8.06 5.61 9.94
C LEU A 95 7.06 5.90 8.83
N GLY A 96 7.56 6.14 7.62
CA GLY A 96 6.70 6.36 6.44
C GLY A 96 5.97 5.10 6.00
N ARG A 97 6.60 3.91 6.10
CA ARG A 97 5.89 2.63 5.89
C ARG A 97 4.77 2.40 6.89
N ARG A 98 4.96 2.80 8.15
CA ARG A 98 3.89 2.73 9.15
C ARG A 98 2.72 3.65 8.76
N HIS A 99 3.02 4.91 8.44
CA HIS A 99 2.03 5.88 7.98
C HIS A 99 1.25 5.37 6.75
N LEU A 100 1.95 4.93 5.71
CA LEU A 100 1.30 4.40 4.50
C LEU A 100 0.52 3.10 4.75
N ARG A 101 0.90 2.29 5.73
CA ARG A 101 0.12 1.10 6.12
C ARG A 101 -1.19 1.48 6.80
N GLU A 102 -1.16 2.51 7.65
CA GLU A 102 -2.37 3.07 8.29
C GLU A 102 -3.33 3.68 7.24
N LEU A 103 -2.79 4.17 6.11
CA LEU A 103 -3.57 4.61 4.94
C LEU A 103 -3.98 3.48 3.98
N GLY A 104 -3.59 2.22 4.22
CA GLY A 104 -3.84 1.11 3.30
C GLY A 104 -3.09 1.21 1.95
N GLU A 105 -2.06 2.05 1.87
CA GLU A 105 -1.23 2.23 0.67
C GLU A 105 0.01 1.31 0.66
N TYR A 106 0.49 0.85 1.82
CA TYR A 106 1.63 -0.08 1.94
C TYR A 106 1.18 -1.50 2.33
N PRO A 107 1.73 -2.58 1.73
CA PRO A 107 2.83 -2.57 0.75
C PRO A 107 2.38 -2.45 -0.71
N ARG A 108 1.12 -2.78 -1.03
CA ARG A 108 0.64 -2.98 -2.40
C ARG A 108 0.72 -1.73 -3.30
N GLN A 109 0.14 -0.61 -2.88
CA GLN A 109 0.13 0.59 -3.74
C GLN A 109 1.54 1.17 -3.87
N THR A 110 2.35 1.04 -2.82
CA THR A 110 3.79 1.33 -2.86
C THR A 110 4.50 0.45 -3.90
N GLY A 111 4.28 -0.87 -3.89
CA GLY A 111 4.90 -1.78 -4.85
C GLY A 111 4.54 -1.48 -6.30
N ALA A 112 3.25 -1.24 -6.57
CA ALA A 112 2.79 -0.78 -7.87
C ALA A 112 3.42 0.56 -8.28
N SER A 113 3.57 1.50 -7.34
CA SER A 113 4.23 2.80 -7.60
C SER A 113 5.72 2.65 -7.88
N SER A 114 6.40 1.76 -7.17
CA SER A 114 7.81 1.48 -7.39
C SER A 114 8.06 0.88 -8.76
N LEU A 115 7.29 -0.14 -9.16
CA LEU A 115 7.39 -0.75 -10.49
C LEU A 115 7.04 0.27 -11.59
N TYR A 116 5.97 1.05 -11.38
CA TYR A 116 5.58 2.11 -12.31
C TYR A 116 6.70 3.11 -12.55
N LEU A 117 7.41 3.55 -11.50
CA LEU A 117 8.54 4.45 -11.66
C LEU A 117 9.72 3.76 -12.35
N LEU A 118 10.05 2.51 -12.02
CA LEU A 118 11.12 1.75 -12.69
C LEU A 118 10.89 1.64 -14.20
N GLN A 119 9.65 1.43 -14.63
CA GLN A 119 9.25 1.39 -16.05
C GLN A 119 9.48 2.72 -16.77
N LYS A 120 9.47 3.83 -16.04
CA LYS A 120 9.66 5.17 -16.60
C LYS A 120 11.10 5.67 -16.51
N LEU A 121 12.00 4.98 -15.82
CA LEU A 121 13.41 5.39 -15.76
C LEU A 121 14.13 5.00 -17.07
N PRO A 122 14.90 5.93 -17.67
CA PRO A 122 15.86 5.59 -18.71
C PRO A 122 16.83 4.50 -18.27
N LEU A 123 17.26 3.66 -19.22
CA LEU A 123 18.12 2.51 -18.95
C LEU A 123 19.45 2.90 -18.28
N ASP A 124 20.05 4.00 -18.71
CA ASP A 124 21.31 4.51 -18.16
C ASP A 124 21.17 4.96 -16.70
N VAL A 125 20.07 5.63 -16.36
CA VAL A 125 19.78 6.03 -14.98
C VAL A 125 19.51 4.83 -14.10
N ARG A 126 18.73 3.89 -14.60
CA ARG A 126 18.44 2.63 -13.90
C ARG A 126 19.71 1.85 -13.61
N GLN A 127 20.60 1.71 -14.59
CA GLN A 127 21.91 1.08 -14.41
C GLN A 127 22.76 1.80 -13.36
N ALA A 128 22.77 3.14 -13.35
CA ALA A 128 23.50 3.93 -12.36
C ALA A 128 22.95 3.75 -10.92
N MET A 129 21.64 3.54 -10.78
CA MET A 129 21.00 3.27 -9.48
C MET A 129 21.32 1.87 -8.95
N ILE A 130 21.35 0.87 -9.83
CA ILE A 130 21.53 -0.56 -9.51
C ILE A 130 23.01 -0.89 -9.27
N GLY A 131 23.89 -0.36 -10.11
CA GLY A 131 25.34 -0.56 -10.06
C GLY A 131 26.08 0.76 -9.86
N PRO A 132 25.99 1.41 -8.69
CA PRO A 132 26.70 2.65 -8.43
C PRO A 132 28.21 2.44 -8.60
N SER A 133 28.86 3.35 -9.32
CA SER A 133 30.32 3.37 -9.44
C SER A 133 30.97 3.70 -8.09
N SER A 134 32.27 3.39 -7.93
CA SER A 134 33.05 3.73 -6.71
C SER A 134 32.93 5.19 -6.30
N ASP A 135 32.82 6.08 -7.28
CA ASP A 135 32.78 7.53 -7.11
C ASP A 135 31.38 8.06 -6.78
N THR A 136 30.37 7.18 -6.75
CA THR A 136 28.99 7.56 -6.41
C THR A 136 28.92 8.02 -4.96
N PRO A 137 28.38 9.23 -4.69
CA PRO A 137 28.21 9.74 -3.34
C PRO A 137 27.49 8.74 -2.43
N PHE A 138 27.92 8.65 -1.17
CA PHE A 138 27.34 7.69 -0.22
C PHE A 138 25.81 7.79 -0.11
N LYS A 139 25.27 9.01 -0.11
CA LYS A 139 23.82 9.28 -0.06
C LYS A 139 23.03 8.77 -1.27
N GLN A 140 23.72 8.49 -2.39
CA GLN A 140 23.11 8.00 -3.63
C GLN A 140 23.27 6.49 -3.82
N ARG A 141 23.98 5.80 -2.92
CA ARG A 141 24.11 4.35 -2.96
C ARG A 141 22.82 3.68 -2.47
N PRO A 142 22.56 2.43 -2.87
CA PRO A 142 21.47 1.63 -2.31
C PRO A 142 21.58 1.57 -0.79
N GLU A 143 20.46 1.83 -0.12
CA GLU A 143 20.32 1.65 1.33
C GLU A 143 19.54 0.38 1.61
N VAL A 144 20.02 -0.39 2.58
CA VAL A 144 19.48 -1.68 2.94
C VAL A 144 19.01 -1.63 4.39
N PHE A 145 17.76 -1.99 4.62
CA PHE A 145 17.17 -2.05 5.96
C PHE A 145 17.31 -3.45 6.56
N SER A 146 17.31 -3.55 7.89
CA SER A 146 17.32 -4.83 8.61
C SER A 146 16.14 -5.74 8.23
N CYS A 147 15.04 -5.18 7.72
CA CYS A 147 13.92 -5.95 7.18
C CYS A 147 14.11 -6.48 5.75
N GLY A 148 15.32 -6.37 5.20
CA GLY A 148 15.66 -6.79 3.84
C GLY A 148 15.12 -5.89 2.74
N LEU A 149 14.53 -4.74 3.08
CA LEU A 149 14.09 -3.77 2.08
C LEU A 149 15.34 -3.04 1.54
N ILE A 150 15.48 -3.02 0.23
CA ILE A 150 16.50 -2.21 -0.47
C ILE A 150 15.80 -0.98 -1.03
N THR A 151 16.41 0.19 -0.88
CA THR A 151 15.93 1.43 -1.49
C THR A 151 17.02 2.00 -2.39
N LEU A 152 16.62 2.43 -3.59
CA LEU A 152 17.50 3.07 -4.57
C LEU A 152 17.27 4.58 -4.56
N CYS A 153 18.33 5.36 -4.71
CA CYS A 153 18.24 6.80 -4.83
C CYS A 153 18.13 7.20 -6.30
N ILE A 154 17.14 8.01 -6.68
CA ILE A 154 16.98 8.52 -8.04
C ILE A 154 17.97 9.68 -8.25
N PRO A 155 18.93 9.55 -9.18
CA PRO A 155 19.93 10.58 -9.42
C PRO A 155 19.30 11.94 -9.75
N GLY A 156 19.86 13.01 -9.18
CA GLY A 156 19.49 14.39 -9.49
C GLY A 156 18.40 14.99 -8.59
N VAL A 157 17.49 14.18 -8.04
CA VAL A 157 16.40 14.64 -7.17
C VAL A 157 16.48 14.12 -5.72
N ASP A 158 17.39 13.19 -5.44
CA ASP A 158 17.64 12.60 -4.12
C ASP A 158 16.39 11.94 -3.47
N LEU A 159 15.38 11.62 -4.30
CA LEU A 159 14.22 10.84 -3.90
C LEU A 159 14.53 9.35 -3.92
N ARG A 160 13.82 8.59 -3.09
CA ARG A 160 14.12 7.16 -2.88
C ARG A 160 12.99 6.28 -3.39
N LEU A 161 13.39 5.14 -3.91
CA LEU A 161 12.56 4.13 -4.53
C LEU A 161 12.76 2.79 -3.81
N PRO A 162 11.77 2.30 -3.04
CA PRO A 162 11.86 1.01 -2.39
C PRO A 162 11.64 -0.10 -3.40
N LEU A 163 12.53 -1.09 -3.41
CA LEU A 163 12.41 -2.28 -4.25
C LEU A 163 11.46 -3.28 -3.59
N MET A 164 10.19 -3.19 -3.98
CA MET A 164 9.12 -4.06 -3.53
C MET A 164 9.08 -5.35 -4.37
N PRO A 165 8.42 -6.44 -3.93
CA PRO A 165 8.30 -7.68 -4.69
C PRO A 165 7.89 -7.50 -6.16
N GLU A 166 6.98 -6.58 -6.44
CA GLU A 166 6.50 -6.27 -7.79
C GLU A 166 7.59 -5.71 -8.71
N CYS A 167 8.67 -5.19 -8.14
CA CYS A 167 9.82 -4.71 -8.89
C CYS A 167 10.68 -5.83 -9.45
N PHE A 168 10.44 -7.10 -9.13
CA PHE A 168 11.30 -8.22 -9.57
C PHE A 168 10.52 -9.19 -10.47
N GLY A 169 11.20 -9.76 -11.47
CA GLY A 169 10.65 -10.79 -12.34
C GLY A 169 10.78 -10.47 -13.83
N ALA A 170 9.94 -11.11 -14.65
CA ALA A 170 9.98 -10.99 -16.10
C ALA A 170 9.04 -9.90 -16.68
N GLY A 171 8.35 -9.15 -15.82
CA GLY A 171 7.43 -8.10 -16.24
C GLY A 171 8.16 -6.89 -16.88
N GLU A 172 7.42 -6.12 -17.69
CA GLU A 172 7.95 -4.89 -18.29
C GLU A 172 8.48 -3.94 -17.21
N GLY A 173 9.73 -3.49 -17.38
CA GLY A 173 10.40 -2.62 -16.41
C GLY A 173 10.68 -3.22 -15.04
N ALA A 174 10.40 -4.50 -14.80
CA ALA A 174 10.87 -5.20 -13.60
C ALA A 174 12.39 -5.41 -13.64
N ILE A 175 13.02 -5.46 -12.48
CA ILE A 175 14.43 -5.81 -12.27
C ILE A 175 14.64 -7.23 -12.77
N SER A 176 15.47 -7.34 -13.81
CA SER A 176 15.88 -8.60 -14.39
C SER A 176 16.80 -9.37 -13.44
N ALA A 177 16.95 -10.69 -13.66
CA ALA A 177 17.87 -11.51 -12.88
C ALA A 177 19.31 -10.95 -12.91
N HIS A 178 19.78 -10.48 -14.06
CA HIS A 178 21.12 -9.90 -14.19
C HIS A 178 21.29 -8.61 -13.37
N GLU A 179 20.30 -7.73 -13.38
CA GLU A 179 20.30 -6.51 -12.56
C GLU A 179 20.21 -6.82 -11.07
N TYR A 180 19.44 -7.84 -10.71
CA TYR A 180 19.36 -8.33 -9.33
C TYR A 180 20.72 -8.84 -8.85
N GLU A 181 21.39 -9.70 -9.60
CA GLU A 181 22.75 -10.16 -9.24
C GLU A 181 23.72 -8.98 -9.13
N THR A 182 23.69 -8.05 -10.09
CA THR A 182 24.52 -6.84 -10.07
C THR A 182 24.28 -6.00 -8.82
N LEU A 183 23.02 -5.83 -8.41
CA LEU A 183 22.66 -5.11 -7.18
C LEU A 183 23.17 -5.85 -5.94
N MET A 184 22.92 -7.16 -5.86
CA MET A 184 23.18 -7.95 -4.66
C MET A 184 24.67 -8.16 -4.42
N ASP A 185 25.45 -8.30 -5.49
CA ASP A 185 26.89 -8.56 -5.45
C ASP A 185 27.73 -7.28 -5.59
N GLY A 186 27.08 -6.17 -5.94
CA GLY A 186 27.71 -4.85 -5.99
C GLY A 186 28.26 -4.41 -4.64
N ALA A 187 29.34 -3.62 -4.67
CA ALA A 187 29.99 -3.13 -3.47
C ALA A 187 29.07 -2.19 -2.67
N HIS A 188 28.81 -2.55 -1.42
CA HIS A 188 28.07 -1.78 -0.43
C HIS A 188 29.04 -1.15 0.60
N THR A 189 28.56 -0.86 1.81
CA THR A 189 29.36 -0.31 2.93
C THR A 189 30.59 -1.17 3.22
N ALA A 190 31.73 -0.51 3.40
CA ALA A 190 33.02 -1.13 3.73
C ALA A 190 33.48 -2.25 2.77
N GLY A 191 33.02 -2.24 1.51
CA GLY A 191 33.42 -3.22 0.49
C GLY A 191 32.70 -4.57 0.58
N SER A 192 31.77 -4.75 1.53
CA SER A 192 30.88 -5.93 1.57
C SER A 192 29.81 -5.84 0.48
N SER A 193 29.30 -6.97 -0.01
CA SER A 193 28.15 -6.97 -0.92
C SER A 193 26.84 -6.73 -0.14
N ILE A 194 25.74 -6.34 -0.82
CA ILE A 194 24.42 -6.25 -0.18
C ILE A 194 24.01 -7.63 0.37
N ARG A 195 24.34 -8.71 -0.36
CA ARG A 195 24.07 -10.09 0.05
C ARG A 195 24.77 -10.43 1.36
N ASP A 196 26.06 -10.12 1.47
CA ASP A 196 26.84 -10.38 2.70
C ASP A 196 26.35 -9.54 3.86
N TRP A 197 26.04 -8.26 3.60
CA TRP A 197 25.48 -7.36 4.61
C TRP A 197 24.17 -7.91 5.17
N LEU A 198 23.22 -8.31 4.31
CA LEU A 198 21.95 -8.89 4.74
C LEU A 198 22.13 -10.17 5.55
N ALA A 199 23.03 -11.05 5.12
CA ALA A 199 23.34 -12.28 5.84
C ALA A 199 23.95 -11.99 7.22
N LEU A 200 24.86 -11.02 7.32
CA LEU A 200 25.49 -10.61 8.56
C LEU A 200 24.47 -9.93 9.49
N THR A 201 23.70 -8.96 8.97
CA THR A 201 22.69 -8.23 9.74
C THR A 201 21.67 -9.18 10.32
N TYR A 202 21.12 -10.11 9.53
CA TYR A 202 20.15 -11.09 10.03
C TYR A 202 20.72 -11.93 11.18
N ARG A 203 21.99 -12.38 11.07
CA ARG A 203 22.67 -13.16 12.13
C ARG A 203 22.97 -12.35 13.38
N SER A 204 23.08 -11.03 13.26
CA SER A 204 23.34 -10.13 14.39
C SER A 204 22.08 -9.69 15.13
N LEU A 205 20.88 -9.93 14.58
CA LEU A 205 19.64 -9.52 15.22
C LEU A 205 19.41 -10.29 16.52
N ASP A 206 19.03 -9.56 17.57
CA ASP A 206 18.57 -10.19 18.80
C ASP A 206 17.14 -10.76 18.68
N ARG A 207 16.67 -11.45 19.73
CA ARG A 207 15.33 -12.07 19.72
C ARG A 207 14.18 -11.07 19.60
N ASN A 208 14.33 -9.86 20.10
CA ASN A 208 13.30 -8.82 20.01
C ASN A 208 13.29 -8.19 18.61
N GLU A 209 14.46 -7.97 18.03
CA GLU A 209 14.60 -7.50 16.66
C GLU A 209 14.05 -8.51 15.66
N LEU A 210 14.33 -9.81 15.86
CA LEU A 210 13.74 -10.89 15.06
C LEU A 210 12.21 -10.97 15.21
N ASP A 211 11.65 -10.80 16.42
CA ASP A 211 10.19 -10.73 16.62
C ASP A 211 9.57 -9.53 15.87
N SER A 212 10.21 -8.35 15.94
CA SER A 212 9.78 -7.16 15.22
C SER A 212 9.82 -7.33 13.70
N LEU A 213 10.89 -7.95 13.20
CA LEU A 213 11.06 -8.33 11.80
C LEU A 213 9.96 -9.30 11.35
N ALA A 214 9.73 -10.35 12.12
CA ALA A 214 8.70 -11.36 11.85
C ALA A 214 7.30 -10.74 11.75
N ARG A 215 6.94 -9.86 12.69
CA ARG A 215 5.66 -9.11 12.66
C ARG A 215 5.53 -8.22 11.43
N THR A 216 6.63 -7.63 10.97
CA THR A 216 6.62 -6.82 9.75
C THR A 216 6.33 -7.68 8.53
N HIS A 217 7.03 -8.81 8.40
CA HIS A 217 6.80 -9.77 7.31
C HIS A 217 5.38 -10.35 7.33
N GLU A 218 4.86 -10.68 8.51
CA GLU A 218 3.50 -11.20 8.63
C GLU A 218 2.43 -10.18 8.21
N LYS A 219 2.57 -8.92 8.63
CA LYS A 219 1.64 -7.85 8.22
C LYS A 219 1.66 -7.66 6.70
N ASP A 220 2.84 -7.66 6.11
CA ASP A 220 3.00 -7.51 4.67
C ASP A 220 2.41 -8.73 3.94
N ALA A 221 2.67 -9.95 4.43
CA ALA A 221 2.10 -11.19 3.90
C ALA A 221 0.57 -11.17 3.91
N SER A 222 -0.04 -10.76 5.03
CA SER A 222 -1.49 -10.65 5.16
C SER A 222 -2.07 -9.61 4.20
N ALA A 223 -1.38 -8.48 3.99
CA ALA A 223 -1.83 -7.46 3.05
C ALA A 223 -1.76 -7.94 1.59
N TYR A 224 -0.72 -8.70 1.23
CA TYR A 224 -0.62 -9.32 -0.10
C TYR A 224 -1.66 -10.43 -0.30
N ALA A 225 -1.88 -11.28 0.70
CA ALA A 225 -2.87 -12.34 0.66
C ALA A 225 -4.29 -11.77 0.45
N ALA A 226 -4.64 -10.72 1.20
CA ALA A 226 -5.93 -10.03 1.07
C ALA A 226 -6.14 -9.40 -0.31
N ALA A 227 -5.05 -9.08 -1.02
CA ALA A 227 -5.07 -8.54 -2.38
C ALA A 227 -4.91 -9.59 -3.48
N GLY A 228 -4.86 -10.89 -3.13
CA GLY A 228 -4.77 -11.99 -4.10
C GLY A 228 -3.36 -12.28 -4.63
N TYR A 229 -2.32 -11.64 -4.12
CA TYR A 229 -0.93 -11.90 -4.51
C TYR A 229 -0.36 -13.09 -3.74
N VAL A 230 -0.87 -14.29 -4.04
CA VAL A 230 -0.61 -15.51 -3.25
C VAL A 230 0.87 -15.91 -3.21
N ASP A 231 1.62 -15.77 -4.30
CA ASP A 231 3.05 -16.12 -4.34
C ASP A 231 3.89 -15.22 -3.43
N ILE A 232 3.67 -13.91 -3.52
CA ILE A 232 4.35 -12.91 -2.68
C ILE A 232 3.95 -13.10 -1.21
N ALA A 233 2.67 -13.35 -0.94
CA ALA A 233 2.20 -13.63 0.40
C ALA A 233 2.85 -14.89 0.99
N ALA A 234 2.96 -15.97 0.22
CA ALA A 234 3.61 -17.22 0.63
C ALA A 234 5.07 -16.98 1.04
N GLU A 235 5.83 -16.26 0.20
CA GLU A 235 7.22 -15.90 0.49
C GLU A 235 7.34 -15.09 1.79
N ARG A 236 6.47 -14.09 1.97
CA ARG A 236 6.48 -13.23 3.16
C ARG A 236 6.06 -13.98 4.42
N TYR A 237 5.08 -14.87 4.34
CA TYR A 237 4.72 -15.76 5.46
C TYR A 237 5.87 -16.70 5.82
N ALA A 238 6.57 -17.28 4.84
CA ALA A 238 7.72 -18.13 5.10
C ALA A 238 8.83 -17.39 5.86
N ARG A 239 9.14 -16.15 5.45
CA ARG A 239 10.10 -15.28 6.17
C ARG A 239 9.63 -14.94 7.57
N ALA A 240 8.34 -14.64 7.77
CA ALA A 240 7.77 -14.37 9.08
C ALA A 240 7.89 -15.58 10.03
N ILE A 241 7.55 -16.77 9.55
CA ILE A 241 7.62 -18.02 10.34
C ILE A 241 9.06 -18.31 10.76
N ARG A 242 10.02 -18.19 9.84
CA ARG A 242 11.45 -18.39 10.14
C ARG A 242 11.94 -17.40 11.20
N ALA A 243 11.63 -16.11 11.04
CA ALA A 243 12.03 -15.10 12.02
C ALA A 243 11.36 -15.29 13.40
N PHE A 244 10.08 -15.70 13.45
CA PHE A 244 9.44 -16.05 14.74
C PHE A 244 10.05 -17.29 15.40
N ALA A 245 10.45 -18.29 14.61
CA ALA A 245 11.15 -19.47 15.10
C ALA A 245 12.52 -19.10 15.67
N ASP A 246 13.32 -18.32 14.95
CA ASP A 246 14.63 -17.84 15.40
C ASP A 246 14.52 -16.94 16.66
N ALA A 247 13.42 -16.19 16.79
CA ALA A 247 13.09 -15.39 17.97
C ALA A 247 12.54 -16.20 19.18
N ASP A 248 12.40 -17.52 19.05
CA ASP A 248 11.78 -18.42 20.03
C ASP A 248 10.33 -18.05 20.41
N ARG A 249 9.52 -17.67 19.42
CA ARG A 249 8.11 -17.22 19.59
C ARG A 249 7.11 -18.28 19.13
N GLN A 250 7.05 -19.42 19.83
CA GLN A 250 6.19 -20.56 19.50
C GLN A 250 4.73 -20.19 19.13
N THR A 251 4.04 -19.42 19.97
CA THR A 251 2.64 -19.03 19.71
C THR A 251 2.49 -18.21 18.42
N ALA A 252 3.48 -17.39 18.07
CA ALA A 252 3.48 -16.62 16.84
C ALA A 252 3.73 -17.51 15.61
N VAL A 253 4.64 -18.49 15.71
CA VAL A 253 4.86 -19.51 14.66
C VAL A 253 3.56 -20.24 14.36
N LEU A 254 2.87 -20.76 15.38
CA LEU A 254 1.61 -21.50 15.23
C LEU A 254 0.48 -20.66 14.62
N ARG A 255 0.34 -19.42 15.07
CA ARG A 255 -0.64 -18.48 14.51
C ARG A 255 -0.35 -18.16 13.04
N CYS A 256 0.91 -17.94 12.70
CA CYS A 256 1.34 -17.62 11.34
C CYS A 256 1.15 -18.82 10.39
N LEU A 257 1.44 -20.04 10.85
CA LEU A 257 1.13 -21.29 10.12
C LEU A 257 -0.37 -21.41 9.83
N ALA A 258 -1.21 -21.18 10.84
CA ALA A 258 -2.67 -21.26 10.68
C ALA A 258 -3.20 -20.21 9.69
N ALA A 259 -2.70 -18.97 9.76
CA ALA A 259 -3.11 -17.88 8.88
C ALA A 259 -2.67 -18.05 7.42
N SER A 260 -1.58 -18.78 7.18
CA SER A 260 -0.96 -18.91 5.85
C SER A 260 -1.33 -20.17 5.08
N ARG A 261 -2.03 -21.13 5.70
CA ARG A 261 -2.37 -22.44 5.10
C ARG A 261 -3.09 -22.36 3.74
N GLU A 262 -4.00 -21.39 3.58
CA GLU A 262 -4.76 -21.20 2.34
C GLU A 262 -3.86 -20.66 1.22
N VAL A 263 -2.95 -19.75 1.58
CA VAL A 263 -1.96 -19.20 0.66
C VAL A 263 -1.02 -20.29 0.17
N PHE A 264 -0.46 -21.10 1.08
CA PHE A 264 0.45 -22.20 0.71
C PHE A 264 -0.25 -23.35 -0.04
N ALA A 265 -1.54 -23.61 0.26
CA ALA A 265 -2.33 -24.55 -0.54
C ALA A 265 -2.49 -24.05 -1.99
N ALA A 266 -2.76 -22.76 -2.18
CA ALA A 266 -2.92 -22.17 -3.51
C ALA A 266 -1.63 -22.18 -4.34
N THR A 267 -0.48 -21.98 -3.71
CA THR A 267 0.82 -21.93 -4.40
C THR A 267 1.50 -23.30 -4.53
N GLN A 268 1.01 -24.32 -3.83
CA GLN A 268 1.68 -25.61 -3.65
C GLN A 268 3.14 -25.47 -3.16
N THR A 269 3.43 -24.39 -2.43
CA THR A 269 4.73 -24.16 -1.79
C THR A 269 4.60 -24.39 -0.28
N GLY A 270 5.69 -24.71 0.41
CA GLY A 270 5.62 -24.96 1.87
C GLY A 270 6.76 -25.78 2.44
N ALA A 271 7.58 -26.43 1.60
CA ALA A 271 8.73 -27.22 2.04
C ALA A 271 9.70 -26.43 2.95
N ASP A 272 9.96 -25.16 2.62
CA ASP A 272 10.83 -24.29 3.42
C ASP A 272 10.25 -23.97 4.80
N VAL A 273 8.92 -23.81 4.88
CA VAL A 273 8.19 -23.56 6.14
C VAL A 273 8.24 -24.80 7.03
N VAL A 274 7.99 -25.97 6.44
CA VAL A 274 8.10 -27.27 7.13
C VAL A 274 9.53 -27.45 7.67
N THR A 275 10.54 -27.15 6.86
CA THR A 275 11.95 -27.25 7.26
C THR A 275 12.28 -26.32 8.42
N ALA A 276 11.87 -25.06 8.35
CA ALA A 276 12.10 -24.08 9.42
C ALA A 276 11.41 -24.50 10.74
N CYS A 277 10.18 -24.99 10.68
CA CYS A 277 9.47 -25.44 11.87
C CYS A 277 10.05 -26.73 12.45
N ALA A 278 10.56 -27.64 11.62
CA ALA A 278 11.25 -28.84 12.07
C ALA A 278 12.54 -28.49 12.83
N GLN A 279 13.36 -27.59 12.27
CA GLN A 279 14.57 -27.07 12.94
C GLN A 279 14.24 -26.41 14.28
N TYR A 280 13.14 -25.64 14.34
CA TYR A 280 12.67 -25.04 15.59
C TYR A 280 12.24 -26.07 16.63
N ALA A 281 11.53 -27.12 16.22
CA ALA A 281 11.14 -28.22 17.12
C ALA A 281 12.37 -28.97 17.65
N GLU A 282 13.37 -29.25 16.81
CA GLU A 282 14.63 -29.88 17.22
C GLU A 282 15.41 -29.00 18.22
N ALA A 283 15.44 -27.68 18.01
CA ALA A 283 16.03 -26.75 18.96
C ALA A 283 15.30 -26.79 20.31
N CYS A 284 13.96 -26.81 20.30
CA CYS A 284 13.16 -26.96 21.52
C CYS A 284 13.46 -28.27 22.26
N GLU A 285 13.60 -29.40 21.55
CA GLU A 285 13.96 -30.70 22.14
C GLU A 285 15.35 -30.67 22.79
N LYS A 286 16.35 -30.08 22.11
CA LYS A 286 17.71 -29.93 22.65
C LYS A 286 17.74 -29.09 23.94
N ASP A 287 16.83 -28.13 24.06
CA ASP A 287 16.65 -27.31 25.26
C ASP A 287 15.79 -27.97 26.35
N GLY A 288 15.35 -29.23 26.17
CA GLY A 288 14.48 -29.94 27.11
C GLY A 288 13.00 -29.55 27.04
N ARG A 289 12.59 -28.75 26.04
CA ARG A 289 11.21 -28.26 25.85
C ARG A 289 10.40 -29.21 24.95
N VAL A 290 10.36 -30.49 25.33
CA VAL A 290 9.78 -31.59 24.52
C VAL A 290 8.30 -31.36 24.18
N SER A 291 7.51 -30.80 25.11
CA SER A 291 6.09 -30.51 24.86
C SER A 291 5.88 -29.47 23.75
N ARG A 292 6.72 -28.43 23.70
CA ARG A 292 6.68 -27.40 22.64
C ARG A 292 7.03 -28.00 21.28
N ALA A 293 8.07 -28.84 21.24
CA ALA A 293 8.49 -29.49 20.02
C ALA A 293 7.39 -30.43 19.47
N ALA A 294 6.76 -31.22 20.34
CA ALA A 294 5.65 -32.10 19.96
C ALA A 294 4.46 -31.31 19.39
N GLU A 295 4.11 -30.17 19.99
CA GLU A 295 3.04 -29.30 19.50
C GLU A 295 3.37 -28.70 18.13
N ILE A 296 4.60 -28.21 17.92
CA ILE A 296 5.05 -27.69 16.62
C ILE A 296 4.98 -28.79 15.56
N ARG A 297 5.51 -29.99 15.84
CA ARG A 297 5.46 -31.13 14.91
C ARG A 297 4.01 -31.51 14.54
N LEU A 298 3.11 -31.54 15.52
CA LEU A 298 1.69 -31.79 15.28
C LEU A 298 1.08 -30.75 14.32
N LYS A 299 1.33 -29.47 14.59
CA LYS A 299 0.76 -28.37 13.79
C LYS A 299 1.36 -28.28 12.39
N VAL A 300 2.63 -28.61 12.22
CA VAL A 300 3.27 -28.75 10.91
C VAL A 300 2.67 -29.92 10.12
N ASN A 301 2.38 -31.05 10.77
CA ASN A 301 1.71 -32.17 10.11
C ASN A 301 0.28 -31.82 9.68
N GLU A 302 -0.49 -31.12 10.53
CA GLU A 302 -1.81 -30.59 10.17
C GLU A 302 -1.73 -29.62 8.98
N PHE A 303 -0.76 -28.70 9.00
CA PHE A 303 -0.51 -27.76 7.91
C PHE A 303 -0.18 -28.49 6.61
N ARG A 304 0.74 -29.47 6.62
CA ARG A 304 1.11 -30.24 5.44
C ARG A 304 -0.08 -31.02 4.88
N ALA A 305 -0.83 -31.71 5.74
CA ALA A 305 -2.02 -32.44 5.32
C ALA A 305 -3.08 -31.51 4.69
N TYR A 306 -3.20 -30.27 5.17
CA TYR A 306 -4.07 -29.26 4.57
C TYR A 306 -3.57 -28.83 3.19
N VAL A 307 -2.30 -28.44 3.07
CA VAL A 307 -1.68 -28.01 1.80
C VAL A 307 -1.75 -29.12 0.76
N ASP A 308 -1.44 -30.36 1.12
CA ASP A 308 -1.50 -31.51 0.20
C ASP A 308 -2.94 -31.78 -0.27
N LYS A 309 -3.91 -31.71 0.65
CA LYS A 309 -5.33 -31.97 0.34
C LYS A 309 -5.93 -30.92 -0.60
N TYR A 310 -5.64 -29.64 -0.36
CA TYR A 310 -6.26 -28.54 -1.09
C TYR A 310 -5.42 -28.01 -2.26
N GLY A 311 -4.12 -28.29 -2.29
CA GLY A 311 -3.24 -27.92 -3.39
C GLY A 311 -3.45 -28.77 -4.64
N GLN A 312 -3.98 -29.99 -4.52
CA GLN A 312 -4.19 -30.89 -5.67
C GLN A 312 -5.46 -30.60 -6.49
N VAL A 313 -6.32 -29.66 -6.09
CA VAL A 313 -7.50 -29.33 -6.88
C VAL A 313 -7.02 -28.63 -8.16
N PRO A 314 -7.12 -29.27 -9.34
CA PRO A 314 -6.73 -28.61 -10.57
C PRO A 314 -7.59 -27.38 -10.72
N GLY A 315 -6.96 -26.22 -10.87
CA GLY A 315 -7.62 -24.97 -11.18
C GLY A 315 -8.26 -25.06 -12.56
N ASP A 316 -9.37 -25.77 -12.67
CA ASP A 316 -10.31 -25.59 -13.75
C ASP A 316 -10.84 -24.16 -13.58
N GLY A 317 -10.60 -23.31 -14.58
CA GLY A 317 -10.74 -21.84 -14.52
C GLY A 317 -12.18 -21.31 -14.37
N GLY A 318 -12.99 -21.95 -13.53
CA GLY A 318 -14.33 -21.52 -13.18
C GLY A 318 -14.29 -20.49 -12.05
N SER A 319 -14.70 -19.26 -12.38
CA SER A 319 -15.14 -18.21 -11.45
C SER A 319 -15.82 -18.80 -10.20
N VAL A 320 -15.21 -18.58 -9.03
CA VAL A 320 -15.72 -19.06 -7.74
C VAL A 320 -16.97 -18.27 -7.36
N GLY A 321 -18.12 -18.96 -7.47
CA GLY A 321 -19.39 -18.56 -6.88
C GLY A 321 -19.48 -18.88 -5.38
N ASP A 322 -20.25 -18.03 -4.70
CA ASP A 322 -20.62 -18.04 -3.27
C ASP A 322 -21.02 -19.41 -2.68
N GLY A 323 -20.61 -19.63 -1.43
CA GLY A 323 -21.22 -20.49 -0.40
C GLY A 323 -20.31 -20.51 0.83
N VAL A 324 -20.70 -20.26 2.08
CA VAL A 324 -21.91 -20.63 2.83
C VAL A 324 -22.01 -19.74 4.09
N ALA A 325 -23.21 -19.22 4.43
CA ALA A 325 -23.70 -19.04 5.81
C ALA A 325 -25.16 -18.54 5.81
N GLY A 326 -26.09 -19.45 6.06
CA GLY A 326 -27.53 -19.18 6.13
C GLY A 326 -27.99 -18.87 7.55
N SER A 327 -28.56 -17.68 7.75
CA SER A 327 -29.68 -17.40 8.68
C SER A 327 -30.11 -15.92 8.68
N THR A 328 -29.35 -15.02 8.03
CA THR A 328 -29.69 -13.58 7.86
C THR A 328 -30.41 -13.24 6.54
N MET A 329 -30.78 -14.27 5.76
CA MET A 329 -30.96 -14.17 4.31
C MET A 329 -32.21 -13.40 3.83
N ARG A 330 -33.23 -13.20 4.68
CA ARG A 330 -34.46 -12.51 4.24
C ARG A 330 -34.35 -10.98 4.32
N GLN A 331 -33.50 -10.47 5.23
CA GLN A 331 -33.19 -9.04 5.36
C GLN A 331 -31.92 -8.65 4.59
N GLN A 332 -31.00 -9.59 4.35
CA GLN A 332 -29.84 -9.40 3.47
C GLN A 332 -30.18 -9.41 1.99
N ARG A 333 -31.21 -10.13 1.52
CA ARG A 333 -31.60 -10.14 0.09
C ARG A 333 -32.15 -8.79 -0.38
N SER A 334 -32.94 -8.10 0.43
CA SER A 334 -33.43 -6.74 0.12
C SER A 334 -32.30 -5.71 0.15
N ASN A 335 -31.40 -5.79 1.14
CA ASN A 335 -30.22 -4.93 1.20
C ASN A 335 -29.23 -5.22 0.06
N GLY A 336 -29.20 -6.48 -0.40
CA GLY A 336 -28.44 -7.01 -1.53
C GLY A 336 -28.68 -6.27 -2.85
N VAL A 337 -29.95 -6.00 -3.14
CA VAL A 337 -30.37 -5.35 -4.38
C VAL A 337 -30.10 -3.85 -4.31
N LEU A 338 -30.38 -3.23 -3.16
CA LEU A 338 -30.14 -1.80 -2.95
C LEU A 338 -28.65 -1.45 -3.09
N TRP A 339 -27.73 -2.23 -2.52
CA TRP A 339 -26.29 -1.95 -2.63
C TRP A 339 -25.76 -2.08 -4.06
N ARG A 340 -26.24 -3.03 -4.85
CA ARG A 340 -25.83 -3.13 -6.26
C ARG A 340 -26.32 -1.95 -7.07
N ALA A 341 -27.54 -1.47 -6.79
CA ALA A 341 -28.06 -0.25 -7.40
C ALA A 341 -27.18 0.95 -7.01
N PHE A 342 -26.75 1.06 -5.75
CA PHE A 342 -25.82 2.10 -5.31
C PHE A 342 -24.50 2.09 -6.07
N GLU A 343 -23.82 0.94 -6.11
CA GLU A 343 -22.55 0.84 -6.81
C GLU A 343 -22.69 1.12 -8.31
N SER A 344 -23.77 0.61 -8.92
CA SER A 344 -24.06 0.87 -10.33
C SER A 344 -24.28 2.36 -10.60
N GLU A 345 -25.02 3.07 -9.73
CA GLU A 345 -25.24 4.50 -9.86
C GLU A 345 -23.97 5.32 -9.65
N ILE A 346 -23.17 4.99 -8.63
CA ILE A 346 -21.87 5.65 -8.39
C ILE A 346 -20.94 5.44 -9.60
N ALA A 347 -20.85 4.21 -10.11
CA ALA A 347 -20.03 3.89 -11.28
C ALA A 347 -20.51 4.63 -12.53
N ALA A 348 -21.83 4.67 -12.79
CA ALA A 348 -22.40 5.38 -13.93
C ALA A 348 -22.17 6.90 -13.87
N LYS A 349 -22.04 7.44 -12.66
CA LYS A 349 -21.91 8.88 -12.38
C LYS A 349 -20.51 9.29 -11.94
N LEU A 350 -19.52 8.41 -12.09
CA LEU A 350 -18.19 8.60 -11.52
C LEU A 350 -17.49 9.85 -12.08
N ILE A 351 -17.59 10.09 -13.40
CA ILE A 351 -17.00 11.28 -14.05
C ILE A 351 -17.56 12.60 -13.49
N PRO A 352 -18.90 12.84 -13.48
CA PRO A 352 -19.45 14.06 -12.92
C PRO A 352 -19.23 14.17 -11.40
N LEU A 353 -19.32 13.08 -10.64
CA LEU A 353 -19.00 13.09 -9.19
C LEU A 353 -17.57 13.59 -8.90
N LYS A 354 -16.61 13.27 -9.76
CA LYS A 354 -15.19 13.68 -9.60
C LYS A 354 -14.93 15.13 -10.00
N THR A 355 -15.64 15.63 -11.00
CA THR A 355 -15.28 16.85 -11.70
C THR A 355 -16.17 18.02 -11.29
N THR A 356 -17.44 17.96 -11.66
CA THR A 356 -18.41 19.06 -11.47
C THR A 356 -19.21 18.93 -10.18
N GLY A 357 -19.27 17.71 -9.63
CA GLY A 357 -20.29 17.32 -8.68
C GLY A 357 -21.63 17.05 -9.37
N ILE A 358 -22.57 16.45 -8.63
CA ILE A 358 -23.93 16.18 -9.10
C ILE A 358 -24.91 16.89 -8.20
N ARG A 359 -25.75 17.76 -8.78
CA ARG A 359 -26.81 18.45 -8.05
C ARG A 359 -28.00 17.50 -7.87
N THR A 360 -28.51 17.46 -6.65
CA THR A 360 -29.57 16.55 -6.18
C THR A 360 -30.57 17.35 -5.34
N GLN A 361 -31.67 16.72 -4.93
CA GLN A 361 -32.62 17.32 -3.98
C GLN A 361 -31.98 17.65 -2.63
N MET A 362 -30.94 16.90 -2.24
CA MET A 362 -30.25 17.11 -0.97
C MET A 362 -29.17 18.19 -1.08
N GLY A 363 -28.69 18.48 -2.29
CA GLY A 363 -27.55 19.36 -2.52
C GLY A 363 -26.58 18.80 -3.56
N THR A 364 -25.32 19.24 -3.53
CA THR A 364 -24.30 18.80 -4.51
C THR A 364 -23.43 17.67 -3.95
N LEU A 365 -23.40 16.54 -4.64
CA LEU A 365 -22.59 15.37 -4.30
C LEU A 365 -21.23 15.41 -5.00
N TYR A 366 -20.16 15.11 -4.27
CA TYR A 366 -18.80 14.95 -4.79
C TYR A 366 -18.22 13.59 -4.43
N PHE A 367 -17.34 13.10 -5.31
CA PHE A 367 -16.52 11.93 -5.05
C PHE A 367 -15.08 12.15 -5.51
N LYS A 368 -14.40 13.05 -4.82
CA LYS A 368 -13.03 13.44 -5.20
C LYS A 368 -12.10 12.24 -5.12
N PHE A 369 -11.37 12.01 -6.22
CA PHE A 369 -10.40 10.92 -6.34
C PHE A 369 -10.98 9.51 -6.21
N GLU A 370 -12.31 9.34 -6.36
CA GLU A 370 -12.95 8.02 -6.27
C GLU A 370 -12.63 7.30 -4.96
N ARG A 371 -12.50 8.05 -3.86
CA ARG A 371 -12.17 7.49 -2.56
C ARG A 371 -12.86 8.24 -1.44
N ASP A 372 -13.08 7.52 -0.35
CA ASP A 372 -13.55 8.08 0.91
C ASP A 372 -12.64 9.23 1.35
N CYS A 373 -13.21 10.40 1.62
CA CYS A 373 -12.43 11.59 1.97
C CYS A 373 -11.78 11.52 3.36
N VAL A 374 -12.17 10.55 4.20
CA VAL A 374 -11.66 10.36 5.56
C VAL A 374 -10.82 9.09 5.68
N SER A 375 -11.29 7.95 5.17
CA SER A 375 -10.52 6.68 5.22
C SER A 375 -9.60 6.47 4.02
N PHE A 376 -9.77 7.23 2.94
CA PHE A 376 -9.07 7.06 1.67
C PHE A 376 -9.31 5.72 0.96
N GLU A 377 -10.28 4.92 1.44
CA GLU A 377 -10.74 3.70 0.78
C GLU A 377 -11.19 4.04 -0.64
N LYS A 378 -10.61 3.38 -1.64
CA LYS A 378 -10.94 3.60 -3.06
C LYS A 378 -12.22 2.87 -3.43
N PHE A 379 -13.01 3.51 -4.29
CA PHE A 379 -14.14 2.88 -4.96
C PHE A 379 -13.63 1.86 -5.97
N GLU A 380 -14.00 0.61 -5.74
CA GLU A 380 -13.73 -0.49 -6.66
C GLU A 380 -15.08 -1.19 -6.91
N GLN A 381 -15.56 -1.16 -8.16
CA GLN A 381 -16.83 -1.77 -8.52
C GLN A 381 -16.81 -3.27 -8.21
N GLY A 382 -17.83 -3.77 -7.50
CA GLY A 382 -17.92 -5.17 -7.10
C GLY A 382 -17.21 -5.51 -5.78
N LYS A 383 -16.47 -4.57 -5.19
CA LYS A 383 -15.98 -4.72 -3.81
C LYS A 383 -17.16 -4.52 -2.86
N ARG A 384 -17.33 -5.41 -1.87
CA ARG A 384 -18.45 -5.35 -0.90
C ARG A 384 -18.30 -4.22 0.13
N VAL A 385 -18.01 -2.99 -0.32
CA VAL A 385 -17.88 -1.78 0.50
C VAL A 385 -19.13 -0.95 0.35
N ARG A 386 -19.78 -0.64 1.47
CA ARG A 386 -20.96 0.22 1.48
C ARG A 386 -20.54 1.67 1.61
N TRP A 387 -21.27 2.52 0.89
CA TRP A 387 -21.03 3.96 0.85
C TRP A 387 -22.18 4.72 1.53
N CYS A 388 -21.86 5.89 2.06
CA CYS A 388 -22.73 6.84 2.74
C CYS A 388 -22.37 8.24 2.25
N LEU A 389 -23.23 9.23 2.55
CA LEU A 389 -22.91 10.63 2.32
C LEU A 389 -22.53 11.32 3.62
N LEU A 390 -21.49 12.15 3.57
CA LEU A 390 -21.09 13.06 4.64
C LEU A 390 -21.28 14.50 4.18
N ARG A 391 -22.08 15.28 4.91
CA ARG A 391 -22.28 16.71 4.64
C ARG A 391 -20.98 17.49 4.89
N ARG A 392 -20.67 18.48 4.05
CA ARG A 392 -19.57 19.43 4.26
C ARG A 392 -20.10 20.71 4.89
N ASP A 393 -19.25 21.37 5.67
CA ASP A 393 -19.64 22.55 6.44
C ASP A 393 -19.59 23.87 5.65
N ASP A 394 -19.01 23.87 4.46
CA ASP A 394 -18.65 25.07 3.70
C ASP A 394 -19.84 25.81 3.02
N CYS A 395 -21.07 25.62 3.48
CA CYS A 395 -22.26 26.23 2.86
C CYS A 395 -22.78 27.36 3.76
N GLY A 396 -22.43 28.61 3.42
CA GLY A 396 -23.04 29.79 4.05
C GLY A 396 -24.57 29.78 3.92
N GLU A 397 -25.27 30.59 4.73
CA GLU A 397 -26.73 30.70 4.66
C GLU A 397 -27.20 30.95 3.22
N GLY A 398 -28.04 30.05 2.71
CA GLY A 398 -28.58 30.11 1.33
C GLY A 398 -27.78 29.36 0.26
N VAL A 399 -26.69 28.66 0.61
CA VAL A 399 -25.95 27.79 -0.31
C VAL A 399 -26.46 26.34 -0.20
N ASP A 400 -26.69 25.69 -1.34
CA ASP A 400 -27.04 24.26 -1.41
C ASP A 400 -26.04 23.42 -0.61
N ALA A 401 -26.52 22.49 0.22
CA ALA A 401 -25.64 21.63 0.99
C ALA A 401 -24.70 20.83 0.08
N VAL A 402 -23.47 20.59 0.53
CA VAL A 402 -22.49 19.79 -0.21
C VAL A 402 -22.25 18.49 0.53
N TYR A 403 -22.12 17.37 -0.19
CA TYR A 403 -21.85 16.06 0.40
C TYR A 403 -20.67 15.37 -0.29
N ASP A 404 -19.84 14.67 0.48
CA ASP A 404 -18.82 13.74 -0.01
C ASP A 404 -19.26 12.29 0.21
N LEU A 405 -18.86 11.38 -0.68
CA LEU A 405 -18.99 9.94 -0.45
C LEU A 405 -17.95 9.44 0.55
N ILE A 406 -18.42 8.75 1.59
CA ILE A 406 -17.59 8.06 2.59
C ILE A 406 -18.05 6.59 2.72
N THR A 407 -17.21 5.72 3.26
CA THR A 407 -17.61 4.34 3.56
C THR A 407 -18.54 4.28 4.77
N GLU A 408 -19.36 3.24 4.85
CA GLU A 408 -20.20 2.96 6.03
C GLU A 408 -19.35 2.73 7.28
N GLU A 409 -18.15 2.16 7.11
CA GLU A 409 -17.17 2.00 8.20
C GLU A 409 -16.72 3.36 8.75
N THR A 410 -16.32 4.29 7.88
CA THR A 410 -16.02 5.68 8.26
C THR A 410 -17.22 6.33 8.94
N ALA A 411 -18.41 6.21 8.36
CA ALA A 411 -19.62 6.81 8.93
C ALA A 411 -19.89 6.30 10.36
N ASN A 412 -19.74 5.00 10.59
CA ASN A 412 -19.89 4.37 11.90
C ASN A 412 -18.83 4.85 12.90
N ARG A 413 -17.58 5.02 12.45
CA ARG A 413 -16.50 5.57 13.27
C ARG A 413 -16.82 6.99 13.71
N LEU A 414 -17.16 7.87 12.77
CA LEU A 414 -17.50 9.28 13.06
C LEU A 414 -18.71 9.39 14.00
N THR A 415 -19.74 8.54 13.80
CA THR A 415 -20.93 8.49 14.66
C THR A 415 -20.57 8.10 16.10
N ARG A 416 -19.67 7.13 16.27
CA ARG A 416 -19.23 6.66 17.59
C ARG A 416 -18.39 7.72 18.31
N GLU A 417 -17.53 8.41 17.57
CA GLU A 417 -16.68 9.48 18.09
C GLU A 417 -17.45 10.79 18.31
N ASN A 418 -18.66 10.89 17.73
CA ASN A 418 -19.46 12.10 17.68
C ASN A 418 -18.63 13.32 17.23
N LEU A 419 -17.86 13.16 16.16
CA LEU A 419 -16.94 14.19 15.66
C LEU A 419 -17.11 14.36 14.16
N HIS A 420 -17.33 15.60 13.72
CA HIS A 420 -17.37 15.96 12.32
C HIS A 420 -15.94 16.27 11.84
N PRO A 421 -15.42 15.60 10.80
CA PRO A 421 -14.00 15.64 10.44
C PRO A 421 -13.53 17.00 9.91
N GLN A 422 -14.46 17.89 9.51
CA GLN A 422 -14.13 19.25 9.04
C GLN A 422 -14.39 20.34 10.09
N ARG A 423 -15.28 20.10 11.05
CA ARG A 423 -15.64 21.12 12.06
C ARG A 423 -14.87 20.98 13.36
N GLU A 424 -14.40 19.77 13.64
CA GLU A 424 -13.92 19.38 14.98
C GLU A 424 -15.01 19.57 16.07
N GLU A 425 -16.27 19.65 15.66
CA GLU A 425 -17.46 19.72 16.51
C GLU A 425 -18.24 18.40 16.47
N GLY A 426 -19.27 18.30 17.33
CA GLY A 426 -20.26 17.23 17.29
C GLY A 426 -20.88 17.01 15.90
N LEU A 427 -21.22 15.76 15.59
CA LEU A 427 -22.09 15.48 14.45
C LEU A 427 -23.49 16.03 14.75
N ARG A 428 -24.09 16.65 13.72
CA ARG A 428 -25.47 17.15 13.74
C ARG A 428 -26.36 16.16 13.01
N ASP A 429 -27.65 16.21 13.31
CA ASP A 429 -28.64 15.43 12.59
C ASP A 429 -28.61 15.79 11.09
N GLY A 430 -28.48 14.77 10.24
CA GLY A 430 -28.38 14.92 8.79
C GLY A 430 -26.97 15.12 8.23
N ASP A 431 -25.92 15.12 9.06
CA ASP A 431 -24.54 15.12 8.56
C ASP A 431 -24.18 13.81 7.86
N ILE A 432 -24.74 12.69 8.29
CA ILE A 432 -24.52 11.38 7.69
C ILE A 432 -25.83 10.86 7.11
N VAL A 433 -25.85 10.60 5.80
CA VAL A 433 -27.00 10.04 5.08
C VAL A 433 -26.68 8.62 4.64
N ARG A 434 -27.57 7.66 4.95
CA ARG A 434 -27.38 6.23 4.71
C ARG A 434 -28.58 5.62 3.99
N GLY A 435 -28.37 4.45 3.40
CA GLY A 435 -29.46 3.62 2.89
C GLY A 435 -30.32 4.36 1.86
N VAL A 436 -31.62 4.12 1.87
CA VAL A 436 -32.56 4.59 0.82
C VAL A 436 -32.48 6.10 0.54
N ASP A 437 -32.21 6.92 1.55
CA ASP A 437 -32.11 8.37 1.37
C ASP A 437 -30.90 8.79 0.53
N MET A 438 -29.79 8.07 0.65
CA MET A 438 -28.65 8.23 -0.26
C MET A 438 -29.03 7.84 -1.70
N LEU A 439 -29.90 6.83 -1.89
CA LEU A 439 -30.27 6.36 -3.24
C LEU A 439 -31.09 7.42 -3.93
N ARG A 440 -32.05 7.98 -3.20
CA ARG A 440 -32.88 9.10 -3.66
C ARG A 440 -32.02 10.30 -4.05
N ALA A 441 -30.95 10.58 -3.32
CA ALA A 441 -30.01 11.64 -3.69
C ALA A 441 -29.32 11.33 -5.03
N LEU A 442 -28.91 10.09 -5.27
CA LEU A 442 -28.22 9.71 -6.50
C LEU A 442 -29.16 9.62 -7.71
N LEU A 443 -30.45 9.35 -7.54
CA LEU A 443 -31.38 9.23 -8.66
C LEU A 443 -31.69 10.59 -9.31
N PRO A 444 -31.88 10.64 -10.64
CA PRO A 444 -32.24 11.87 -11.32
C PRO A 444 -33.58 12.41 -10.79
N LEU A 445 -33.68 13.74 -10.68
CA LEU A 445 -34.94 14.43 -10.46
C LEU A 445 -35.90 14.03 -11.59
N GLU A 446 -37.02 13.38 -11.26
CA GLU A 446 -38.10 13.23 -12.24
C GLU A 446 -38.49 14.63 -12.73
N PRO A 447 -38.62 14.85 -14.05
CA PRO A 447 -39.05 16.13 -14.56
C PRO A 447 -40.41 16.43 -13.94
N VAL A 448 -40.51 17.55 -13.24
CA VAL A 448 -41.80 18.06 -12.74
C VAL A 448 -42.64 18.34 -13.98
N VAL A 449 -43.50 17.39 -14.35
CA VAL A 449 -44.53 17.60 -15.35
C VAL A 449 -45.47 18.62 -14.73
N SER A 450 -45.29 19.88 -15.12
CA SER A 450 -46.16 20.96 -14.71
C SER A 450 -47.56 20.67 -15.27
N PRO A 451 -48.61 20.66 -14.44
CA PRO A 451 -49.97 20.40 -14.90
C PRO A 451 -50.48 21.46 -15.89
#